data_AF-A0AAP4VT10-F1
#
_entry.id   AF-A0AAP4VT10-F1
#
_cell.length_a   1.000
_cell.length_b   1.000
_cell.length_c   1.000
_cell.angle_alpha   90.00
_cell.angle_beta   90.00
_cell.angle_gamma   90.00
#
_symmetry.space_group_name_H-M   'P 1'
#
loop_
_entity.id
_entity.type
_entity.pdbx_description
1 polymer ?
#
loop_
_entity_poly.entity_id
_entity_poly.type
_entity_poly.pdbx_seq_one_letter_code
_entity_poly.pdbx_strand_id
1 'polypeptide(L)'
;MKTLYKLAPLAMLGAFATHACAQSSITLYGLISAGVGFATNQGGKNAWQALSGTNQNPRWGLKGKEDLGQGLSAIFQLENGFNVMTGTAAQNGREFGRMAYVGLADRTYGSLTFGRQYDAIHDYIGPVIIASNGVNIGDNDNGYNDIRVQNSVKYVSPVYHGLKFTALYGFSNATGFANNSAYSFGLGYEQGPLRWSAVYAQYNHPYSATNQDGAIANDYASPLLIFSKSAMTPAAYASRQRIAGTGGFYTIGRAQFAAMFTDVRYDYLDNSHLHLQNLGVNIVYTMTPQLFLGAAYAFTNGKYDVIDKRPKWHQVNLQADYYLSKRTDVALTVIAQQAAGDADHAQIFAYARSTGTRQMMATLGVRHVF
;
A
#
# COMPACT_ATOMS: atom_id res chain seq x y z
N MET A 1 64.83 -60.46 -8.37
CA MET A 1 65.94 -59.85 -7.59
C MET A 1 65.77 -58.34 -7.70
N LYS A 2 65.59 -57.50 -6.69
CA LYS A 2 65.63 -57.51 -5.21
C LYS A 2 64.65 -56.38 -4.76
N THR A 3 63.64 -56.64 -3.93
CA THR A 3 63.59 -56.41 -2.45
C THR A 3 63.34 -54.92 -2.08
N LEU A 4 62.12 -54.45 -1.70
CA LEU A 4 61.34 -54.55 -0.43
C LEU A 4 61.58 -53.38 0.55
N TYR A 5 60.52 -52.68 1.00
CA TYR A 5 60.21 -52.13 2.36
C TYR A 5 58.80 -51.47 2.30
N LYS A 6 57.69 -52.07 2.77
CA LYS A 6 57.07 -52.17 4.13
C LYS A 6 56.46 -50.87 4.74
N LEU A 7 55.20 -51.04 5.20
CA LEU A 7 54.38 -50.31 6.21
C LEU A 7 53.30 -49.28 5.75
N ALA A 8 52.07 -49.51 6.27
CA ALA A 8 50.78 -48.81 6.12
C ALA A 8 50.57 -47.74 7.23
N PRO A 9 49.36 -47.19 7.55
CA PRO A 9 48.10 -46.89 6.81
C PRO A 9 47.63 -45.41 7.02
N LEU A 10 46.60 -44.92 6.28
CA LEU A 10 45.66 -43.95 6.87
C LEU A 10 44.33 -43.89 6.09
N ALA A 11 43.23 -44.04 6.82
CA ALA A 11 41.87 -43.92 6.34
C ALA A 11 41.52 -42.46 6.01
N MET A 12 40.78 -42.23 4.92
CA MET A 12 39.88 -41.09 4.78
C MET A 12 38.60 -41.53 4.07
N LEU A 13 37.59 -41.89 4.85
CA LEU A 13 36.18 -41.65 4.52
C LEU A 13 35.85 -40.25 5.03
N GLY A 14 35.22 -39.41 4.20
CA GLY A 14 34.61 -38.18 4.72
C GLY A 14 34.39 -37.09 3.69
N ALA A 15 33.21 -37.14 3.06
CA ALA A 15 32.45 -36.01 2.51
C ALA A 15 33.15 -35.08 1.51
N PHE A 16 32.79 -35.25 0.24
CA PHE A 16 32.70 -34.13 -0.69
C PHE A 16 31.74 -33.10 -0.09
N ALA A 17 32.27 -32.06 0.55
CA ALA A 17 31.55 -30.81 0.73
C ALA A 17 31.43 -30.15 -0.66
N THR A 18 30.43 -30.59 -1.44
CA THR A 18 29.92 -29.77 -2.53
C THR A 18 29.44 -28.48 -1.86
N HIS A 19 30.24 -27.43 -1.98
CA HIS A 19 29.80 -26.08 -1.69
C HIS A 19 28.64 -25.82 -2.64
N ALA A 20 27.41 -25.99 -2.15
CA ALA A 20 26.27 -25.38 -2.79
C ALA A 20 26.55 -23.88 -2.69
N CYS A 21 27.05 -23.28 -3.77
CA CYS A 21 27.07 -21.83 -3.91
C CYS A 21 25.61 -21.38 -3.98
N ALA A 22 24.97 -21.24 -2.82
CA ALA A 22 23.73 -20.52 -2.68
C ALA A 22 23.96 -19.12 -3.25
N GLN A 23 23.37 -18.83 -4.41
CA GLN A 23 23.54 -17.54 -5.05
C GLN A 23 22.72 -16.50 -4.27
N SER A 24 23.32 -15.95 -3.22
CA SER A 24 22.77 -14.80 -2.49
C SER A 24 22.81 -13.59 -3.40
N SER A 25 21.65 -12.96 -3.61
CA SER A 25 21.54 -11.72 -4.37
C SER A 25 21.02 -10.61 -3.48
N ILE A 26 21.71 -9.48 -3.48
CA ILE A 26 21.22 -8.22 -2.93
C ILE A 26 20.92 -7.30 -4.11
N THR A 27 19.75 -6.67 -4.08
CA THR A 27 19.32 -5.70 -5.09
C THR A 27 19.05 -4.37 -4.43
N LEU A 28 19.79 -3.34 -4.85
CA LEU A 28 19.38 -1.96 -4.68
C LEU A 28 18.35 -1.63 -5.75
N TYR A 29 17.24 -1.03 -5.35
CA TYR A 29 16.18 -0.61 -6.26
C TYR A 29 15.56 0.70 -5.78
N GLY A 30 14.84 1.37 -6.68
CA GLY A 30 14.06 2.53 -6.29
C GLY A 30 13.30 3.16 -7.43
N LEU A 31 12.62 4.26 -7.11
CA LEU A 31 12.08 5.16 -8.09
C LEU A 31 12.10 6.59 -7.58
N ILE A 32 12.28 7.52 -8.51
CA ILE A 32 12.15 8.95 -8.29
C ILE A 32 10.98 9.42 -9.15
N SER A 33 10.09 10.22 -8.57
CA SER A 33 9.00 10.85 -9.30
C SER A 33 8.82 12.28 -8.83
N ALA A 34 8.79 13.22 -9.77
CA ALA A 34 8.73 14.64 -9.50
C ALA A 34 7.97 15.36 -10.62
N GLY A 35 7.34 16.48 -10.29
CA GLY A 35 6.66 17.29 -11.30
C GLY A 35 6.03 18.55 -10.74
N VAL A 36 5.08 19.10 -11.50
CA VAL A 36 4.34 20.31 -11.15
C VAL A 36 2.86 19.95 -11.08
N GLY A 37 2.17 20.52 -10.10
CA GLY A 37 0.72 20.43 -9.95
C GLY A 37 0.06 21.77 -9.84
N PHE A 38 -1.20 21.80 -10.27
CA PHE A 38 -2.14 22.87 -10.05
C PHE A 38 -3.35 22.32 -9.30
N ALA A 39 -3.78 23.00 -8.24
CA ALA A 39 -5.01 22.67 -7.53
C ALA A 39 -5.91 23.90 -7.42
N THR A 40 -7.22 23.69 -7.60
CA THR A 40 -8.24 24.69 -7.32
C THR A 40 -8.70 24.57 -5.88
N ASN A 41 -9.16 25.68 -5.29
CA ASN A 41 -9.82 25.69 -3.99
C ASN A 41 -9.06 24.89 -2.90
N GLN A 42 -7.74 25.01 -2.83
CA GLN A 42 -6.91 24.47 -1.76
C GLN A 42 -6.89 25.50 -0.63
N GLY A 43 -7.69 25.29 0.43
CA GLY A 43 -7.90 26.30 1.46
C GLY A 43 -8.55 27.59 0.93
N GLY A 44 -9.41 27.48 -0.11
CA GLY A 44 -10.12 28.64 -0.68
C GLY A 44 -9.40 29.36 -1.81
N LYS A 45 -8.17 28.94 -2.16
CA LYS A 45 -7.36 29.57 -3.21
C LYS A 45 -6.88 28.56 -4.24
N ASN A 46 -6.47 29.04 -5.40
CA ASN A 46 -5.76 28.21 -6.37
C ASN A 46 -4.27 28.18 -6.02
N ALA A 47 -3.61 27.05 -6.28
CA ALA A 47 -2.20 26.86 -5.95
C ALA A 47 -1.46 26.15 -7.07
N TRP A 48 -0.22 26.58 -7.30
CA TRP A 48 0.79 25.87 -8.10
C TRP A 48 1.84 25.31 -7.15
N GLN A 49 2.26 24.07 -7.36
CA GLN A 49 3.16 23.36 -6.45
C GLN A 49 4.17 22.54 -7.22
N ALA A 50 5.42 22.56 -6.77
CA ALA A 50 6.38 21.51 -7.09
C ALA A 50 6.03 20.28 -6.23
N LEU A 51 5.87 19.12 -6.88
CA LEU A 51 5.35 17.92 -6.24
C LEU A 51 6.35 16.79 -6.25
N SER A 52 6.53 16.16 -5.09
CA SER A 52 7.20 14.87 -4.96
C SER A 52 6.16 13.76 -5.13
N GLY A 53 6.37 12.85 -6.09
CA GLY A 53 5.51 11.68 -6.28
C GLY A 53 4.27 11.89 -7.15
N THR A 54 4.38 12.63 -8.24
CA THR A 54 3.27 12.85 -9.20
C THR A 54 2.75 11.55 -9.83
N ASN A 55 3.64 10.63 -10.19
CA ASN A 55 3.27 9.34 -10.77
C ASN A 55 3.19 8.28 -9.69
N GLN A 56 4.13 8.34 -8.73
CA GLN A 56 4.25 7.40 -7.62
C GLN A 56 5.17 7.94 -6.53
N ASN A 57 4.88 7.70 -5.25
CA ASN A 57 5.71 8.21 -4.15
C ASN A 57 7.17 7.71 -4.24
N PRO A 58 8.18 8.61 -4.24
CA PRO A 58 9.60 8.25 -4.32
C PRO A 58 10.06 7.36 -3.19
N ARG A 59 10.98 6.46 -3.52
CA ARG A 59 11.54 5.48 -2.59
C ARG A 59 12.83 4.89 -3.12
N TRP A 60 13.64 4.40 -2.21
CA TRP A 60 14.76 3.51 -2.52
C TRP A 60 14.79 2.40 -1.47
N GLY A 61 15.43 1.28 -1.80
CA GLY A 61 15.52 0.18 -0.87
C GLY A 61 16.51 -0.90 -1.28
N LEU A 62 16.73 -1.80 -0.33
CA LEU A 62 17.53 -3.01 -0.49
C LEU A 62 16.62 -4.21 -0.26
N LYS A 63 16.70 -5.19 -1.14
CA LYS A 63 16.07 -6.50 -0.92
C LYS A 63 17.07 -7.60 -1.21
N GLY A 64 16.95 -8.70 -0.48
CA GLY A 64 17.83 -9.83 -0.68
C GLY A 64 17.12 -11.16 -0.53
N LYS A 65 17.73 -12.17 -1.14
CA LYS A 65 17.33 -13.57 -1.05
C LYS A 65 18.59 -14.42 -0.98
N GLU A 66 18.67 -15.25 0.04
CA GLU A 66 19.69 -16.28 0.23
C GLU A 66 19.03 -17.64 0.08
N ASP A 67 19.55 -18.48 -0.81
CA ASP A 67 19.08 -19.86 -0.98
C ASP A 67 19.60 -20.72 0.18
N LEU A 68 18.70 -21.30 0.97
CA LEU A 68 19.06 -22.18 2.09
C LEU A 68 19.02 -23.67 1.69
N GLY A 69 18.74 -23.97 0.42
CA GLY A 69 18.60 -25.31 -0.12
C GLY A 69 17.18 -25.86 -0.04
N GLN A 70 16.91 -26.92 -0.81
CA GLN A 70 15.63 -27.65 -0.84
C GLN A 70 14.37 -26.79 -1.11
N GLY A 71 14.55 -25.60 -1.69
CA GLY A 71 13.44 -24.67 -1.98
C GLY A 71 13.17 -23.63 -0.89
N LEU A 72 13.86 -23.71 0.25
CA LEU A 72 13.83 -22.74 1.34
C LEU A 72 14.79 -21.58 1.05
N SER A 73 14.43 -20.39 1.48
CA SER A 73 15.27 -19.20 1.34
C SER A 73 15.06 -18.23 2.51
N ALA A 74 16.13 -17.57 2.95
CA ALA A 74 16.01 -16.37 3.78
C ALA A 74 15.77 -15.16 2.88
N ILE A 75 14.86 -14.26 3.30
CA ILE A 75 14.51 -13.04 2.56
C ILE A 75 14.50 -11.83 3.49
N PHE A 76 14.83 -10.66 2.95
CA PHE A 76 14.68 -9.40 3.65
C PHE A 76 14.33 -8.26 2.69
N GLN A 77 13.75 -7.20 3.22
CA GLN A 77 13.55 -5.94 2.51
C GLN A 77 13.59 -4.76 3.47
N LEU A 78 14.36 -3.74 3.08
CA LEU A 78 14.43 -2.43 3.71
C LEU A 78 14.07 -1.39 2.65
N GLU A 79 13.09 -0.51 2.92
CA GLU A 79 12.59 0.48 1.97
C GLU A 79 12.32 1.83 2.66
N ASN A 80 13.03 2.86 2.19
CA ASN A 80 12.86 4.25 2.59
C ASN A 80 11.92 4.97 1.61
N GLY A 81 10.96 5.72 2.14
CA GLY A 81 10.26 6.75 1.37
C GLY A 81 10.92 8.11 1.61
N PHE A 82 10.99 8.96 0.59
CA PHE A 82 11.56 10.30 0.74
C PHE A 82 10.82 11.32 -0.13
N ASN A 83 11.01 12.59 0.19
CA ASN A 83 10.54 13.72 -0.61
C ASN A 83 11.67 14.22 -1.51
N VAL A 84 11.49 14.17 -2.84
CA VAL A 84 12.52 14.58 -3.80
C VAL A 84 12.74 16.10 -3.82
N MET A 85 11.76 16.90 -3.39
CA MET A 85 11.86 18.36 -3.37
C MET A 85 12.67 18.88 -2.18
N THR A 86 12.67 18.15 -1.07
CA THR A 86 13.31 18.60 0.19
C THR A 86 14.43 17.67 0.67
N GLY A 87 14.53 16.46 0.10
CA GLY A 87 15.47 15.43 0.55
C GLY A 87 15.10 14.78 1.89
N THR A 88 13.94 15.10 2.48
CA THR A 88 13.56 14.60 3.80
C THR A 88 12.96 13.20 3.72
N ALA A 89 13.28 12.35 4.70
CA ALA A 89 12.64 11.05 4.87
C ALA A 89 11.13 11.21 5.12
N ALA A 90 10.33 10.32 4.53
CA ALA A 90 8.89 10.26 4.69
C ALA A 90 8.48 9.43 5.93
N GLN A 91 7.18 9.17 6.10
CA GLN A 91 6.62 8.39 7.23
C GLN A 91 7.15 8.89 8.58
N ASN A 92 7.03 10.19 8.82
CA ASN A 92 7.53 10.88 10.01
C ASN A 92 9.04 10.71 10.26
N GLY A 93 9.86 10.83 9.20
CA GLY A 93 11.32 10.87 9.29
C GLY A 93 12.00 9.51 9.47
N ARG A 94 11.30 8.39 9.20
CA ARG A 94 11.83 7.04 9.39
C ARG A 94 12.87 6.68 8.33
N GLU A 95 13.96 6.03 8.75
CA GLU A 95 14.97 5.46 7.84
C GLU A 95 14.36 4.41 6.90
N PHE A 96 13.61 3.43 7.42
CA PHE A 96 12.91 2.42 6.61
C PHE A 96 11.40 2.47 6.85
N GLY A 97 10.82 3.64 6.56
CA GLY A 97 9.41 3.93 6.81
C GLY A 97 8.42 3.10 5.99
N ARG A 98 8.82 2.53 4.85
CA ARG A 98 7.88 1.81 3.97
C ARG A 98 7.83 0.31 4.23
N MET A 99 8.99 -0.34 4.26
CA MET A 99 9.10 -1.77 4.61
C MET A 99 10.42 -2.00 5.35
N ALA A 100 10.38 -2.83 6.38
CA ALA A 100 11.55 -3.27 7.12
C ALA A 100 11.24 -4.66 7.72
N TYR A 101 11.61 -5.72 7.01
CA TYR A 101 11.32 -7.09 7.44
C TYR A 101 12.40 -8.09 7.05
N VAL A 102 12.39 -9.22 7.75
CA VAL A 102 13.14 -10.44 7.45
C VAL A 102 12.20 -11.64 7.53
N GLY A 103 12.49 -12.72 6.84
CA GLY A 103 11.67 -13.93 6.93
C GLY A 103 12.23 -15.11 6.16
N LEU A 104 11.40 -16.16 6.12
CA LEU A 104 11.66 -17.36 5.35
C LEU A 104 10.62 -17.48 4.23
N ALA A 105 11.07 -17.94 3.07
CA ALA A 105 10.21 -18.28 1.95
C ALA A 105 10.53 -19.69 1.46
N ASP A 106 9.51 -20.46 1.17
CA ASP A 106 9.59 -21.82 0.66
C ASP A 106 8.68 -21.98 -0.56
N ARG A 107 9.14 -22.76 -1.56
CA ARG A 107 8.39 -22.98 -2.81
C ARG A 107 7.04 -23.68 -2.59
N THR A 108 6.94 -24.52 -1.56
CA THR A 108 5.78 -25.36 -1.26
C THR A 108 4.88 -24.73 -0.21
N TYR A 109 5.46 -24.02 0.77
CA TYR A 109 4.71 -23.49 1.91
C TYR A 109 4.47 -21.99 1.89
N GLY A 110 5.08 -21.23 0.97
CA GLY A 110 4.91 -19.78 0.87
C GLY A 110 5.92 -19.06 1.76
N SER A 111 5.57 -17.87 2.28
CA SER A 111 6.49 -17.05 3.06
C SER A 111 5.93 -16.63 4.40
N LEU A 112 6.80 -16.59 5.42
CA LEU A 112 6.53 -16.03 6.73
C LEU A 112 7.55 -14.93 7.04
N THR A 113 7.09 -13.70 7.18
CA THR A 113 7.94 -12.51 7.38
C THR A 113 7.60 -11.78 8.67
N PHE A 114 8.63 -11.21 9.29
CA PHE A 114 8.59 -10.50 10.56
C PHE A 114 9.10 -9.07 10.36
N GLY A 115 8.31 -8.09 10.79
CA GLY A 115 8.71 -6.68 10.77
C GLY A 115 7.61 -5.73 10.31
N ARG A 116 8.01 -4.58 9.79
CA ARG A 116 7.11 -3.54 9.28
C ARG A 116 6.82 -3.77 7.80
N GLN A 117 5.56 -3.91 7.44
CA GLN A 117 5.15 -4.28 6.08
C GLN A 117 3.69 -3.90 5.80
N TYR A 118 3.30 -3.96 4.53
CA TYR A 118 1.93 -3.73 4.10
C TYR A 118 1.00 -4.87 4.50
N ASP A 119 -0.27 -4.53 4.72
CA ASP A 119 -1.34 -5.45 5.08
C ASP A 119 -2.02 -6.06 3.84
N ALA A 120 -3.05 -6.89 4.07
CA ALA A 120 -3.76 -7.54 2.98
C ALA A 120 -4.59 -6.57 2.11
N ILE A 121 -5.04 -5.43 2.65
CA ILE A 121 -5.72 -4.41 1.85
C ILE A 121 -4.80 -3.94 0.72
N HIS A 122 -3.56 -3.56 1.06
CA HIS A 122 -2.61 -3.10 0.06
C HIS A 122 -2.30 -4.18 -0.99
N ASP A 123 -2.18 -5.45 -0.58
CA ASP A 123 -1.83 -6.54 -1.48
C ASP A 123 -2.89 -6.76 -2.58
N TYR A 124 -4.17 -6.54 -2.29
CA TYR A 124 -5.29 -6.98 -3.13
C TYR A 124 -6.19 -5.85 -3.64
N ILE A 125 -6.49 -4.84 -2.82
CA ILE A 125 -7.31 -3.67 -3.23
C ILE A 125 -6.43 -2.59 -3.84
N GLY A 126 -5.24 -2.36 -3.28
CA GLY A 126 -4.33 -1.32 -3.78
C GLY A 126 -4.03 -1.37 -5.28
N PRO A 127 -3.81 -2.56 -5.89
CA PRO A 127 -3.61 -2.64 -7.33
C PRO A 127 -4.79 -2.12 -8.16
N VAL A 128 -6.03 -2.20 -7.65
CA VAL A 128 -7.28 -1.84 -8.37
C VAL A 128 -7.43 -0.33 -8.56
N ILE A 129 -6.74 0.47 -7.74
CA ILE A 129 -6.79 1.93 -7.82
C ILE A 129 -5.85 2.42 -8.93
N ILE A 130 -6.33 3.36 -9.73
CA ILE A 130 -5.52 4.06 -10.74
C ILE A 130 -5.38 5.55 -10.39
N ALA A 131 -4.35 6.18 -10.97
CA ALA A 131 -3.93 7.55 -10.70
C ALA A 131 -3.39 7.81 -9.28
N SER A 132 -2.18 8.34 -9.19
CA SER A 132 -1.58 8.80 -7.92
C SER A 132 -2.52 9.80 -7.25
N ASN A 133 -2.79 9.63 -5.95
CA ASN A 133 -3.76 10.42 -5.16
C ASN A 133 -5.23 10.33 -5.64
N GLY A 134 -5.54 9.50 -6.66
CA GLY A 134 -6.89 9.26 -7.20
C GLY A 134 -7.73 8.32 -6.34
N VAL A 135 -7.55 8.37 -5.03
CA VAL A 135 -8.09 7.39 -4.08
C VAL A 135 -9.41 7.85 -3.52
N ASN A 136 -10.10 6.95 -2.80
CA ASN A 136 -11.30 7.31 -2.06
C ASN A 136 -11.00 8.43 -1.05
N ILE A 137 -12.00 9.24 -0.70
CA ILE A 137 -11.86 10.37 0.23
C ILE A 137 -11.08 9.93 1.49
N GLY A 138 -9.96 10.60 1.74
CA GLY A 138 -9.11 10.33 2.92
C GLY A 138 -8.38 8.99 2.96
N ASP A 139 -8.25 8.27 1.84
CA ASP A 139 -7.77 6.87 1.80
C ASP A 139 -8.45 6.01 2.87
N ASN A 140 -9.76 6.21 3.08
CA ASN A 140 -10.49 5.66 4.22
C ASN A 140 -10.47 4.12 4.29
N ASP A 141 -10.27 3.46 3.15
CA ASP A 141 -10.15 2.02 3.05
C ASP A 141 -8.71 1.51 3.00
N ASN A 142 -7.70 2.38 3.16
CA ASN A 142 -6.27 2.06 3.07
C ASN A 142 -5.84 1.46 1.71
N GLY A 143 -6.60 1.69 0.64
CA GLY A 143 -6.26 1.19 -0.68
C GLY A 143 -4.98 1.81 -1.24
N TYR A 144 -4.71 3.09 -0.95
CA TYR A 144 -3.51 3.77 -1.44
C TYR A 144 -2.24 3.35 -0.72
N ASN A 145 -2.35 2.90 0.55
CA ASN A 145 -1.31 2.39 1.46
C ASN A 145 -0.77 3.33 2.54
N ASP A 146 -1.61 4.20 3.09
CA ASP A 146 -1.21 5.05 4.23
C ASP A 146 -0.84 4.25 5.48
N ILE A 147 -1.47 3.10 5.69
CA ILE A 147 -1.21 2.24 6.84
C ILE A 147 -0.22 1.14 6.45
N ARG A 148 0.84 1.06 7.25
CA ARG A 148 1.81 -0.04 7.26
C ARG A 148 1.87 -0.58 8.68
N VAL A 149 1.84 -1.90 8.82
CA VAL A 149 1.71 -2.54 10.12
C VAL A 149 3.11 -2.84 10.66
N GLN A 150 3.43 -2.23 11.80
CA GLN A 150 4.64 -2.50 12.59
C GLN A 150 4.50 -3.78 13.40
N ASN A 151 5.61 -4.28 13.93
CA ASN A 151 5.63 -5.43 14.84
C ASN A 151 4.78 -6.58 14.29
N SER A 152 4.91 -6.86 12.99
CA SER A 152 3.97 -7.75 12.34
C SER A 152 4.59 -9.07 11.96
N VAL A 153 3.74 -10.09 11.92
CA VAL A 153 3.99 -11.37 11.29
C VAL A 153 3.03 -11.48 10.11
N LYS A 154 3.56 -11.72 8.91
CA LYS A 154 2.77 -11.88 7.70
C LYS A 154 3.06 -13.24 7.09
N TYR A 155 2.00 -13.97 6.80
CA TYR A 155 2.05 -15.18 6.00
C TYR A 155 1.46 -14.90 4.62
N VAL A 156 2.13 -15.38 3.58
CA VAL A 156 1.65 -15.34 2.20
C VAL A 156 1.78 -16.75 1.62
N SER A 157 0.68 -17.33 1.17
CA SER A 157 0.67 -18.68 0.61
C SER A 157 1.36 -18.75 -0.76
N PRO A 158 1.79 -19.93 -1.21
CA PRO A 158 1.98 -20.19 -2.64
C PRO A 158 0.68 -19.97 -3.42
N VAL A 159 0.81 -19.90 -4.74
CA VAL A 159 -0.37 -19.89 -5.63
C VAL A 159 -0.85 -21.32 -5.84
N TYR A 160 -2.11 -21.60 -5.53
CA TYR A 160 -2.74 -22.91 -5.70
C TYR A 160 -3.92 -22.80 -6.67
N HIS A 161 -3.75 -23.30 -7.90
CA HIS A 161 -4.76 -23.20 -8.97
C HIS A 161 -5.34 -21.77 -9.16
N GLY A 162 -4.46 -20.76 -9.10
CA GLY A 162 -4.83 -19.34 -9.23
C GLY A 162 -5.21 -18.66 -7.90
N LEU A 163 -5.43 -19.41 -6.82
CA LEU A 163 -5.72 -18.85 -5.49
C LEU A 163 -4.44 -18.47 -4.74
N LYS A 164 -4.47 -17.35 -4.04
CA LYS A 164 -3.39 -16.88 -3.15
C LYS A 164 -3.99 -16.26 -1.89
N PHE A 165 -3.44 -16.60 -0.73
CA PHE A 165 -3.90 -16.13 0.58
C PHE A 165 -2.83 -15.29 1.27
N THR A 166 -3.25 -14.22 1.95
CA THR A 166 -2.42 -13.43 2.86
C THR A 166 -3.10 -13.37 4.23
N ALA A 167 -2.33 -13.56 5.30
CA ALA A 167 -2.71 -13.17 6.65
C ALA A 167 -1.61 -12.31 7.28
N LEU A 168 -2.00 -11.31 8.05
CA LEU A 168 -1.07 -10.48 8.83
C LEU A 168 -1.63 -10.25 10.22
N TYR A 169 -0.77 -10.34 11.23
CA TYR A 169 -1.04 -9.89 12.59
C TYR A 169 0.03 -8.89 13.04
N GLY A 170 -0.38 -7.73 13.55
CA GLY A 170 0.49 -6.71 14.14
C GLY A 170 0.30 -6.65 15.65
N PHE A 171 1.39 -6.85 16.39
CA PHE A 171 1.38 -6.85 17.85
C PHE A 171 1.20 -5.45 18.43
N SER A 172 0.47 -5.40 19.55
CA SER A 172 0.33 -4.20 20.38
C SER A 172 1.67 -3.72 20.94
N ASN A 173 2.55 -4.62 21.36
CA ASN A 173 3.77 -4.30 22.12
C ASN A 173 3.52 -3.54 23.46
N ALA A 174 2.27 -3.43 23.91
CA ALA A 174 1.92 -3.02 25.27
C ALA A 174 1.39 -4.22 26.08
N THR A 175 1.31 -4.06 27.40
CA THR A 175 0.70 -5.06 28.31
C THR A 175 -0.78 -5.29 28.01
N GLY A 176 -1.48 -4.29 27.46
CA GLY A 176 -2.81 -4.42 26.89
C GLY A 176 -2.74 -4.92 25.44
N PHE A 177 -2.94 -6.21 25.22
CA PHE A 177 -2.79 -6.85 23.90
C PHE A 177 -3.66 -6.23 22.79
N ALA A 178 -4.83 -5.67 23.14
CA ALA A 178 -5.73 -5.02 22.19
C ALA A 178 -5.41 -3.54 21.90
N ASN A 179 -4.58 -2.88 22.71
CA ASN A 179 -4.23 -1.47 22.55
C ASN A 179 -3.25 -1.31 21.38
N ASN A 180 -3.68 -0.73 20.24
CA ASN A 180 -2.88 -0.60 19.02
C ASN A 180 -2.42 -1.96 18.44
N SER A 181 -3.37 -2.87 18.24
CA SER A 181 -3.15 -4.12 17.50
C SER A 181 -3.83 -4.06 16.14
N ALA A 182 -3.34 -4.85 15.18
CA ALA A 182 -3.92 -4.90 13.84
C ALA A 182 -3.94 -6.33 13.31
N TYR A 183 -4.90 -6.63 12.45
CA TYR A 183 -4.86 -7.86 11.67
C TYR A 183 -5.57 -7.70 10.33
N SER A 184 -5.13 -8.46 9.34
CA SER A 184 -5.76 -8.48 8.03
C SER A 184 -5.67 -9.85 7.38
N PHE A 185 -6.63 -10.13 6.51
CA PHE A 185 -6.73 -11.33 5.71
C PHE A 185 -7.08 -10.94 4.28
N GLY A 186 -6.57 -11.69 3.31
CA GLY A 186 -6.92 -11.48 1.92
C GLY A 186 -6.82 -12.77 1.12
N LEU A 187 -7.71 -12.89 0.15
CA LEU A 187 -7.76 -13.97 -0.81
C LEU A 187 -7.78 -13.34 -2.20
N GLY A 188 -6.83 -13.72 -3.04
CA GLY A 188 -6.80 -13.39 -4.45
C GLY A 188 -7.03 -14.62 -5.31
N TYR A 189 -7.64 -14.41 -6.47
CA TYR A 189 -7.81 -15.40 -7.52
C TYR A 189 -7.39 -14.81 -8.86
N GLU A 190 -6.56 -15.55 -9.60
CA GLU A 190 -6.13 -15.18 -10.94
C GLU A 190 -6.24 -16.38 -11.88
N GLN A 191 -7.03 -16.23 -12.94
CA GLN A 191 -7.15 -17.23 -14.02
C GLN A 191 -7.48 -16.54 -15.35
N GLY A 192 -6.56 -16.65 -16.30
CA GLY A 192 -6.73 -16.05 -17.63
C GLY A 192 -6.92 -14.53 -17.55
N PRO A 193 -8.00 -13.98 -18.13
CA PRO A 193 -8.25 -12.53 -18.12
C PRO A 193 -8.77 -11.99 -16.79
N LEU A 194 -9.20 -12.85 -15.87
CA LEU A 194 -9.83 -12.49 -14.60
C LEU A 194 -8.81 -12.46 -13.46
N ARG A 195 -8.82 -11.35 -12.71
CA ARG A 195 -8.17 -11.22 -11.41
C ARG A 195 -9.21 -10.72 -10.43
N TRP A 196 -9.38 -11.38 -9.30
CA TRP A 196 -10.37 -11.00 -8.29
C TRP A 196 -9.78 -11.16 -6.90
N SER A 197 -10.32 -10.42 -5.93
CA SER A 197 -9.89 -10.52 -4.55
C SER A 197 -10.99 -10.15 -3.56
N ALA A 198 -10.84 -10.66 -2.34
CA ALA A 198 -11.59 -10.27 -1.16
C ALA A 198 -10.63 -10.06 0.01
N VAL A 199 -10.90 -9.07 0.84
CA VAL A 199 -10.04 -8.68 1.96
C VAL A 199 -10.84 -8.26 3.19
N TYR A 200 -10.20 -8.41 4.35
CA TYR A 200 -10.64 -7.85 5.61
C TYR A 200 -9.44 -7.30 6.37
N ALA A 201 -9.59 -6.14 7.00
CA ALA A 201 -8.64 -5.61 7.96
C ALA A 201 -9.35 -5.01 9.17
N GLN A 202 -8.74 -5.12 10.34
CA GLN A 202 -9.16 -4.43 11.55
C GLN A 202 -7.95 -3.83 12.26
N TYR A 203 -8.10 -2.56 12.63
CA TYR A 203 -7.15 -1.82 13.45
C TYR A 203 -7.83 -1.48 14.77
N ASN A 204 -7.24 -1.89 15.89
CA ASN A 204 -7.75 -1.63 17.23
C ASN A 204 -6.94 -0.49 17.85
N HIS A 205 -7.59 0.61 18.23
CA HIS A 205 -6.96 1.82 18.71
C HIS A 205 -5.78 2.29 17.83
N PRO A 206 -5.94 2.35 16.48
CA PRO A 206 -4.94 3.01 15.65
C PRO A 206 -4.82 4.45 16.18
N TYR A 207 -3.61 4.98 16.36
CA TYR A 207 -3.38 6.31 16.98
C TYR A 207 -3.51 6.38 18.50
N SER A 208 -3.40 5.25 19.21
CA SER A 208 -3.32 5.26 20.68
C SER A 208 -2.18 6.15 21.20
N ALA A 209 -2.53 7.19 21.96
CA ALA A 209 -1.54 8.10 22.57
C ALA A 209 -0.67 7.40 23.63
N THR A 210 -1.16 6.30 24.21
CA THR A 210 -0.44 5.51 25.23
C THR A 210 0.36 4.37 24.63
N ASN A 211 0.28 4.15 23.31
CA ASN A 211 0.99 3.07 22.63
C ASN A 211 1.32 3.43 21.17
N GLN A 212 2.22 4.40 20.98
CA GLN A 212 2.62 4.90 19.66
C GLN A 212 3.49 3.92 18.86
N ASP A 213 4.13 2.97 19.57
CA ASP A 213 5.01 1.96 18.99
C ASP A 213 4.32 0.61 18.74
N GLY A 214 2.99 0.56 18.87
CA GLY A 214 2.19 -0.61 18.52
C GLY A 214 2.06 -0.83 17.01
N ALA A 215 1.06 -1.61 16.61
CA ALA A 215 0.89 -2.07 15.23
C ALA A 215 0.73 -0.93 14.22
N ILE A 216 -0.03 0.12 14.55
CA ILE A 216 -0.27 1.27 13.68
C ILE A 216 0.53 2.49 14.19
N ALA A 217 1.44 2.97 13.35
CA ALA A 217 2.25 4.15 13.62
C ALA A 217 1.53 5.46 13.25
N ASN A 218 1.97 6.55 13.87
CA ASN A 218 1.64 7.91 13.43
C ASN A 218 2.58 8.37 12.29
N ASP A 219 2.49 7.70 11.14
CA ASP A 219 3.35 7.98 9.98
C ASP A 219 3.00 9.28 9.25
N TYR A 220 1.74 9.69 9.37
CA TYR A 220 1.14 10.76 8.60
C TYR A 220 0.25 11.62 9.48
N ALA A 221 0.11 12.89 9.11
CA ALA A 221 -0.80 13.83 9.76
C ALA A 221 -1.92 14.24 8.78
N SER A 222 -2.81 15.13 9.23
CA SER A 222 -3.67 15.89 8.30
C SER A 222 -2.78 16.55 7.22
N PRO A 223 -3.13 16.48 5.92
CA PRO A 223 -4.44 16.15 5.34
C PRO A 223 -4.69 14.68 4.98
N LEU A 224 -3.85 13.72 5.38
CA LEU A 224 -3.96 12.32 4.96
C LEU A 224 -4.94 11.52 5.83
N LEU A 225 -4.95 11.76 7.15
CA LEU A 225 -5.74 10.97 8.11
C LEU A 225 -7.05 11.67 8.55
N ILE A 226 -7.92 12.02 7.60
CA ILE A 226 -9.08 12.90 7.86
C ILE A 226 -10.20 12.28 8.71
N PHE A 227 -10.28 10.95 8.81
CA PHE A 227 -11.29 10.24 9.62
C PHE A 227 -10.72 9.61 10.89
N SER A 228 -9.46 9.92 11.24
CA SER A 228 -8.79 9.41 12.45
C SER A 228 -9.47 9.85 13.75
N LYS A 229 -10.33 10.87 13.71
CA LYS A 229 -11.02 11.48 14.83
C LYS A 229 -12.52 11.62 14.54
N SER A 230 -13.32 11.57 15.61
CA SER A 230 -14.77 11.79 15.57
C SER A 230 -15.12 13.17 15.04
N ALA A 231 -16.22 13.25 14.30
CA ALA A 231 -16.80 14.51 13.85
C ALA A 231 -17.47 15.31 15.00
N MET A 232 -17.71 14.68 16.15
CA MET A 232 -18.29 15.33 17.34
C MET A 232 -17.21 15.86 18.27
N THR A 233 -16.21 15.03 18.56
CA THR A 233 -15.21 15.31 19.59
C THR A 233 -13.80 15.24 18.97
N PRO A 234 -13.12 16.38 18.73
CA PRO A 234 -11.80 16.40 18.08
C PRO A 234 -10.67 15.67 18.82
N ALA A 235 -10.88 15.31 20.10
CA ALA A 235 -9.96 14.50 20.90
C ALA A 235 -10.30 13.00 20.87
N ALA A 236 -11.47 12.60 20.38
CA ALA A 236 -11.88 11.20 20.31
C ALA A 236 -11.35 10.56 19.02
N TYR A 237 -10.21 9.88 19.13
CA TYR A 237 -9.64 9.07 18.06
C TYR A 237 -10.50 7.83 17.78
N ALA A 238 -10.28 7.22 16.63
CA ALA A 238 -10.84 5.91 16.31
C ALA A 238 -10.37 4.87 17.34
N SER A 239 -11.31 4.26 18.05
CA SER A 239 -11.05 3.10 18.92
C SER A 239 -10.99 1.82 18.10
N ARG A 240 -11.63 1.80 16.93
CA ARG A 240 -11.55 0.69 15.97
C ARG A 240 -11.83 1.18 14.56
N GLN A 241 -11.08 0.66 13.59
CA GLN A 241 -11.39 0.76 12.17
C GLN A 241 -11.48 -0.64 11.59
N ARG A 242 -12.53 -0.93 10.83
CA ARG A 242 -12.77 -2.20 10.14
C ARG A 242 -12.99 -1.93 8.66
N ILE A 243 -12.33 -2.69 7.81
CA ILE A 243 -12.43 -2.59 6.36
C ILE A 243 -12.72 -3.98 5.83
N ALA A 244 -13.81 -4.13 5.09
CA ALA A 244 -14.06 -5.30 4.24
C ALA A 244 -14.08 -4.83 2.79
N GLY A 245 -13.42 -5.57 1.90
CA GLY A 245 -13.26 -5.14 0.52
C GLY A 245 -13.31 -6.28 -0.47
N THR A 246 -13.72 -5.97 -1.69
CA THR A 246 -13.57 -6.86 -2.84
C THR A 246 -13.28 -6.03 -4.08
N GLY A 247 -12.49 -6.58 -5.00
CA GLY A 247 -12.18 -5.90 -6.24
C GLY A 247 -11.38 -6.77 -7.17
N GLY A 248 -11.27 -6.33 -8.41
CA GLY A 248 -10.61 -7.11 -9.44
C GLY A 248 -10.61 -6.45 -10.80
N PHE A 249 -10.08 -7.19 -11.76
CA PHE A 249 -9.92 -6.79 -13.15
C PHE A 249 -10.42 -7.85 -14.09
N TYR A 250 -10.87 -7.41 -15.26
CA TYR A 250 -11.06 -8.25 -16.41
C TYR A 250 -10.41 -7.59 -17.64
N THR A 251 -9.50 -8.32 -18.29
CA THR A 251 -8.76 -7.83 -19.46
C THR A 251 -9.36 -8.37 -20.76
N ILE A 252 -9.70 -7.48 -21.69
CA ILE A 252 -10.16 -7.82 -23.04
C ILE A 252 -9.34 -7.04 -24.06
N GLY A 253 -8.51 -7.74 -24.83
CA GLY A 253 -7.63 -7.12 -25.82
C GLY A 253 -6.72 -6.07 -25.18
N ARG A 254 -6.90 -4.81 -25.56
CA ARG A 254 -6.14 -3.64 -25.06
C ARG A 254 -6.77 -2.91 -23.88
N ALA A 255 -7.96 -3.34 -23.46
CA ALA A 255 -8.70 -2.72 -22.36
C ALA A 255 -8.64 -3.61 -21.12
N GLN A 256 -8.32 -3.01 -19.97
CA GLN A 256 -8.48 -3.62 -18.67
C GLN A 256 -9.55 -2.84 -17.91
N PHE A 257 -10.61 -3.54 -17.54
CA PHE A 257 -11.69 -3.00 -16.72
C PHE A 257 -11.46 -3.43 -15.29
N ALA A 258 -11.69 -2.55 -14.33
CA ALA A 258 -11.63 -2.88 -12.92
C ALA A 258 -12.83 -2.32 -12.17
N ALA A 259 -13.20 -3.03 -11.11
CA ALA A 259 -14.21 -2.58 -10.16
C ALA A 259 -13.80 -2.98 -8.74
N MET A 260 -14.19 -2.17 -7.77
CA MET A 260 -14.00 -2.47 -6.36
C MET A 260 -15.15 -1.93 -5.51
N PHE A 261 -15.37 -2.58 -4.38
CA PHE A 261 -16.26 -2.13 -3.33
C PHE A 261 -15.57 -2.32 -1.97
N THR A 262 -15.64 -1.30 -1.10
CA THR A 262 -15.15 -1.39 0.28
C THR A 262 -16.21 -0.88 1.26
N ASP A 263 -16.41 -1.62 2.36
CA ASP A 263 -17.22 -1.27 3.53
C ASP A 263 -16.27 -0.93 4.68
N VAL A 264 -16.27 0.34 5.11
CA VAL A 264 -15.36 0.86 6.13
C VAL A 264 -16.16 1.36 7.32
N ARG A 265 -15.80 0.89 8.52
CA ARG A 265 -16.47 1.26 9.78
C ARG A 265 -15.47 1.78 10.78
N TYR A 266 -15.74 2.96 11.31
CA TYR A 266 -15.03 3.53 12.45
C TYR A 266 -15.93 3.51 13.67
N ASP A 267 -15.38 3.02 14.77
CA ASP A 267 -15.89 3.24 16.12
C ASP A 267 -14.94 4.23 16.78
N TYR A 268 -15.46 5.29 17.40
CA TYR A 268 -14.65 6.33 18.06
C TYR A 268 -14.66 6.17 19.58
N LEU A 269 -13.69 6.82 20.25
CA LEU A 269 -13.60 6.81 21.72
C LEU A 269 -14.76 7.52 22.44
N ASP A 270 -15.52 8.36 21.74
CA ASP A 270 -16.72 9.03 22.25
C ASP A 270 -18.02 8.23 21.99
N ASN A 271 -17.90 6.98 21.53
CA ASN A 271 -19.01 6.09 21.14
C ASN A 271 -19.84 6.58 19.95
N SER A 272 -19.34 7.56 19.19
CA SER A 272 -19.88 7.83 17.86
C SER A 272 -19.33 6.84 16.83
N HIS A 273 -20.02 6.71 15.70
CA HIS A 273 -19.63 5.81 14.62
C HIS A 273 -19.69 6.50 13.25
N LEU A 274 -18.78 6.08 12.36
CA LEU A 274 -18.79 6.46 10.95
C LEU A 274 -18.79 5.20 10.09
N HIS A 275 -19.76 5.10 9.20
CA HIS A 275 -19.82 4.06 8.17
C HIS A 275 -19.61 4.70 6.79
N LEU A 276 -18.63 4.21 6.05
CA LEU A 276 -18.33 4.62 4.68
C LEU A 276 -18.43 3.40 3.76
N GLN A 277 -19.02 3.60 2.59
CA GLN A 277 -19.04 2.61 1.52
C GLN A 277 -18.45 3.25 0.28
N ASN A 278 -17.41 2.63 -0.27
CA ASN A 278 -16.78 3.10 -1.50
C ASN A 278 -17.10 2.16 -2.65
N LEU A 279 -17.44 2.73 -3.81
CA LEU A 279 -17.58 2.06 -5.09
C LEU A 279 -16.59 2.69 -6.06
N GLY A 280 -15.71 1.86 -6.62
CA GLY A 280 -14.74 2.29 -7.64
C GLY A 280 -14.95 1.51 -8.93
N VAL A 281 -14.91 2.20 -10.06
CA VAL A 281 -14.80 1.59 -11.39
C VAL A 281 -13.71 2.29 -12.16
N ASN A 282 -12.93 1.53 -12.94
CA ASN A 282 -11.94 2.12 -13.82
C ASN A 282 -11.72 1.31 -15.10
N ILE A 283 -11.17 2.00 -16.09
CA ILE A 283 -10.69 1.43 -17.34
C ILE A 283 -9.28 1.95 -17.60
N VAL A 284 -8.39 1.04 -17.98
CA VAL A 284 -7.09 1.36 -18.55
C VAL A 284 -7.04 0.81 -19.96
N TYR A 285 -6.71 1.67 -20.92
CA TYR A 285 -6.59 1.31 -22.33
C TYR A 285 -5.16 1.52 -22.82
N THR A 286 -4.56 0.46 -23.34
CA THR A 286 -3.24 0.50 -23.99
C THR A 286 -3.39 1.00 -25.42
N MET A 287 -3.23 2.31 -25.62
CA MET A 287 -3.37 2.95 -26.92
C MET A 287 -2.22 2.56 -27.86
N THR A 288 -1.00 2.57 -27.35
CA THR A 288 0.22 2.04 -27.99
C THR A 288 1.05 1.31 -26.94
N PRO A 289 2.13 0.58 -27.30
CA PRO A 289 3.02 0.00 -26.29
C PRO A 289 3.65 1.02 -25.33
N GLN A 290 3.65 2.31 -25.67
CA GLN A 290 4.21 3.40 -24.88
C GLN A 290 3.16 4.25 -24.17
N LEU A 291 1.91 4.28 -24.64
CA LEU A 291 0.87 5.18 -24.14
C LEU A 291 -0.30 4.40 -23.53
N PHE A 292 -0.55 4.68 -22.25
CA PHE A 292 -1.67 4.17 -21.48
C PHE A 292 -2.61 5.31 -21.13
N LEU A 293 -3.91 5.09 -21.34
CA LEU A 293 -4.96 6.03 -20.97
C LEU A 293 -5.84 5.39 -19.89
N GLY A 294 -5.99 6.06 -18.75
CA GLY A 294 -6.78 5.61 -17.62
C GLY A 294 -7.92 6.56 -17.31
N ALA A 295 -9.09 6.01 -17.00
CA ALA A 295 -10.21 6.76 -16.45
C ALA A 295 -10.82 5.98 -15.29
N ALA A 296 -11.12 6.68 -14.19
CA ALA A 296 -11.76 6.09 -13.02
C ALA A 296 -12.84 7.00 -12.48
N TYR A 297 -13.82 6.37 -11.85
CA TYR A 297 -14.81 7.02 -11.02
C TYR A 297 -14.86 6.32 -9.67
N ALA A 298 -14.73 7.11 -8.61
CA ALA A 298 -14.87 6.68 -7.23
C ALA A 298 -16.03 7.42 -6.57
N PHE A 299 -16.89 6.67 -5.89
CA PHE A 299 -18.00 7.19 -5.13
C PHE A 299 -17.93 6.71 -3.69
N THR A 300 -17.97 7.64 -2.74
CA THR A 300 -18.05 7.34 -1.31
C THR A 300 -19.40 7.80 -0.77
N ASN A 301 -20.11 6.89 -0.12
CA ASN A 301 -21.34 7.18 0.63
C ASN A 301 -21.07 7.01 2.12
N GLY A 302 -21.22 8.08 2.90
CA GLY A 302 -21.00 8.09 4.33
C GLY A 302 -22.27 8.21 5.15
N LYS A 303 -22.18 7.74 6.39
CA LYS A 303 -23.21 7.90 7.43
C LYS A 303 -22.52 8.05 8.79
N TYR A 304 -22.69 9.22 9.40
CA TYR A 304 -22.48 9.42 10.83
C TYR A 304 -23.78 9.11 11.56
N ASP A 305 -23.71 8.28 12.59
CA ASP A 305 -24.90 7.83 13.30
C ASP A 305 -25.42 8.83 14.34
N VAL A 306 -24.54 9.38 15.20
CA VAL A 306 -24.95 10.24 16.31
C VAL A 306 -25.37 11.63 15.84
N ILE A 307 -24.68 12.18 14.84
CA ILE A 307 -25.02 13.51 14.26
C ILE A 307 -25.95 13.42 13.04
N ASP A 308 -26.42 12.21 12.68
CA ASP A 308 -27.30 11.91 11.53
C ASP A 308 -26.92 12.65 10.23
N LYS A 309 -25.63 12.63 9.88
CA LYS A 309 -25.13 13.21 8.63
C LYS A 309 -24.81 12.13 7.61
N ARG A 310 -25.14 12.38 6.35
CA ARG A 310 -24.98 11.48 5.21
C ARG A 310 -24.13 12.13 4.11
N PRO A 311 -22.83 12.36 4.37
CA PRO A 311 -21.95 12.97 3.40
C PRO A 311 -21.68 12.03 2.22
N LYS A 312 -21.46 12.61 1.04
CA LYS A 312 -21.14 11.87 -0.19
C LYS A 312 -19.98 12.54 -0.91
N TRP A 313 -19.16 11.76 -1.60
CA TRP A 313 -18.10 12.27 -2.45
C TRP A 313 -18.09 11.52 -3.78
N HIS A 314 -18.02 12.28 -4.86
CA HIS A 314 -17.88 11.81 -6.22
C HIS A 314 -16.50 12.24 -6.71
N GLN A 315 -15.71 11.34 -7.27
CA GLN A 315 -14.40 11.66 -7.81
C GLN A 315 -14.21 11.04 -9.19
N VAL A 316 -13.69 11.84 -10.11
CA VAL A 316 -13.26 11.39 -11.43
C VAL A 316 -11.74 11.55 -11.50
N ASN A 317 -11.06 10.49 -11.93
CA ASN A 317 -9.62 10.51 -12.19
C ASN A 317 -9.38 10.22 -13.68
N LEU A 318 -8.57 11.03 -14.32
CA LEU A 318 -8.10 10.81 -15.69
C LEU A 318 -6.57 10.78 -15.67
N GLN A 319 -5.98 9.83 -16.39
CA GLN A 319 -4.53 9.71 -16.49
C GLN A 319 -4.11 9.39 -17.92
N ALA A 320 -3.07 10.03 -18.39
CA ALA A 320 -2.30 9.62 -19.56
C ALA A 320 -0.86 9.39 -19.13
N ASP A 321 -0.35 8.18 -19.32
CA ASP A 321 1.00 7.77 -18.95
C ASP A 321 1.79 7.35 -20.20
N TYR A 322 2.90 8.03 -20.48
CA TYR A 322 3.73 7.84 -21.66
C TYR A 322 5.14 7.39 -21.29
N TYR A 323 5.49 6.16 -21.66
CA TYR A 323 6.82 5.58 -21.44
C TYR A 323 7.82 6.07 -22.50
N LEU A 324 8.79 6.87 -22.05
CA LEU A 324 9.97 7.25 -22.83
C LEU A 324 10.96 6.08 -22.95
N SER A 325 10.98 5.20 -21.96
CA SER A 325 11.75 3.96 -21.95
C SER A 325 11.08 2.93 -21.03
N LYS A 326 11.65 1.73 -20.90
CA LYS A 326 11.19 0.72 -19.92
C LYS A 326 11.25 1.20 -18.45
N ARG A 327 12.02 2.26 -18.18
CA ARG A 327 12.32 2.76 -16.82
C ARG A 327 11.91 4.21 -16.61
N THR A 328 11.46 4.91 -17.64
CA THR A 328 11.16 6.36 -17.54
C THR A 328 9.84 6.66 -18.23
N ASP A 329 8.97 7.35 -17.52
CA ASP A 329 7.64 7.73 -17.99
C ASP A 329 7.28 9.16 -17.61
N VAL A 330 6.43 9.79 -18.41
CA VAL A 330 5.83 11.10 -18.15
C VAL A 330 4.33 10.91 -18.08
N ALA A 331 3.71 11.41 -17.02
CA ALA A 331 2.26 11.28 -16.83
C ALA A 331 1.59 12.63 -16.60
N LEU A 332 0.42 12.78 -17.22
CA LEU A 332 -0.57 13.80 -16.90
C LEU A 332 -1.70 13.12 -16.13
N THR A 333 -2.01 13.63 -14.94
CA THR A 333 -3.14 13.17 -14.12
C THR A 333 -4.05 14.34 -13.79
N VAL A 334 -5.36 14.16 -13.95
CA VAL A 334 -6.38 15.13 -13.56
C VAL A 334 -7.37 14.45 -12.63
N ILE A 335 -7.60 15.03 -11.47
CA ILE A 335 -8.56 14.55 -10.47
C ILE A 335 -9.55 15.66 -10.18
N ALA A 336 -10.84 15.36 -10.24
CA ALA A 336 -11.90 16.28 -9.86
C ALA A 336 -12.81 15.61 -8.84
N GLN A 337 -13.06 16.29 -7.73
CA GLN A 337 -13.90 15.78 -6.64
C GLN A 337 -15.05 16.75 -6.34
N GLN A 338 -16.24 16.20 -6.17
CA GLN A 338 -17.46 16.87 -5.77
C GLN A 338 -17.99 16.26 -4.48
N ALA A 339 -18.09 17.07 -3.43
CA ALA A 339 -18.80 16.75 -2.21
C ALA A 339 -20.31 16.97 -2.39
N ALA A 340 -21.14 16.12 -1.79
CA ALA A 340 -22.58 16.16 -1.89
C ALA A 340 -23.25 15.61 -0.61
N GLY A 341 -24.58 15.64 -0.56
CA GLY A 341 -25.32 15.31 0.68
C GLY A 341 -24.92 16.28 1.79
N ASP A 342 -24.59 15.73 2.96
CA ASP A 342 -24.12 16.53 4.11
C ASP A 342 -22.61 16.81 4.12
N ALA A 343 -21.89 16.44 3.05
CA ALA A 343 -20.48 16.79 2.91
C ALA A 343 -20.37 18.27 2.54
N ASP A 344 -19.73 19.06 3.40
CA ASP A 344 -19.56 20.50 3.23
C ASP A 344 -18.31 20.88 2.42
N HIS A 345 -17.45 19.91 2.10
CA HIS A 345 -16.22 20.16 1.35
C HIS A 345 -15.72 18.96 0.54
N ALA A 346 -15.03 19.27 -0.56
CA ALA A 346 -14.14 18.33 -1.22
C ALA A 346 -12.73 18.37 -0.60
N GLN A 347 -12.03 17.25 -0.62
CA GLN A 347 -10.63 17.13 -0.23
C GLN A 347 -9.99 15.98 -1.01
N ILE A 348 -9.35 16.32 -2.12
CA ILE A 348 -8.49 15.39 -2.87
C ILE A 348 -7.34 14.98 -1.95
N PHE A 349 -7.03 13.68 -1.96
CA PHE A 349 -6.02 13.10 -1.08
C PHE A 349 -4.67 13.81 -1.18
N ALA A 350 -4.03 14.05 -0.03
CA ALA A 350 -2.79 14.84 0.14
C ALA A 350 -2.88 16.35 -0.12
N TYR A 351 -4.08 16.90 -0.40
CA TYR A 351 -4.28 18.35 -0.59
C TYR A 351 -5.05 18.94 0.59
N ALA A 352 -4.88 20.26 0.79
CA ALA A 352 -5.65 20.95 1.81
C ALA A 352 -7.13 20.94 1.43
N ARG A 353 -7.99 20.79 2.45
CA ARG A 353 -9.44 20.89 2.35
C ARG A 353 -9.87 22.12 1.56
N SER A 354 -10.88 21.96 0.72
CA SER A 354 -11.52 23.07 0.01
C SER A 354 -12.53 23.82 0.89
N THR A 355 -12.78 25.10 0.60
CA THR A 355 -13.79 25.92 1.31
C THR A 355 -15.20 25.76 0.74
N GLY A 356 -15.37 24.91 -0.28
CA GLY A 356 -16.65 24.63 -0.90
C GLY A 356 -16.71 23.17 -1.35
N THR A 357 -17.74 22.81 -2.11
CA THR A 357 -18.00 21.41 -2.43
C THR A 357 -17.21 20.86 -3.62
N ARG A 358 -16.31 21.65 -4.22
CA ARG A 358 -15.57 21.28 -5.44
C ARG A 358 -14.09 21.52 -5.28
N GLN A 359 -13.30 20.55 -5.73
CA GLN A 359 -11.86 20.65 -5.84
C GLN A 359 -11.39 19.93 -7.12
N MET A 360 -10.39 20.49 -7.79
CA MET A 360 -9.74 19.88 -8.94
C MET A 360 -8.23 19.98 -8.78
N MET A 361 -7.53 18.95 -9.24
CA MET A 361 -6.08 18.86 -9.34
C MET A 361 -5.71 18.47 -10.77
N ALA A 362 -4.63 19.05 -11.29
CA ALA A 362 -3.91 18.54 -12.44
C ALA A 362 -2.42 18.44 -12.11
N THR A 363 -1.78 17.31 -12.42
CA THR A 363 -0.33 17.11 -12.21
C THR A 363 0.32 16.61 -13.49
N LEU A 364 1.46 17.20 -13.84
CA LEU A 364 2.36 16.73 -14.88
C LEU A 364 3.69 16.38 -14.22
N GLY A 365 4.18 15.16 -14.44
CA GLY A 365 5.48 14.79 -13.90
C GLY A 365 6.14 13.61 -14.58
N VAL A 366 7.37 13.38 -14.14
CA VAL A 366 8.26 12.35 -14.67
C VAL A 366 8.54 11.35 -13.57
N ARG A 367 8.61 10.07 -13.91
CA ARG A 367 9.10 9.00 -13.04
C ARG A 367 10.26 8.27 -13.70
N HIS A 368 11.25 7.90 -12.89
CA HIS A 368 12.36 7.05 -13.26
C HIS A 368 12.53 5.92 -12.24
N VAL A 369 12.67 4.67 -12.71
CA VAL A 369 12.83 3.45 -11.89
C VAL A 369 14.22 2.84 -12.13
N PHE A 370 14.95 2.59 -11.04
CA PHE A 370 16.32 2.04 -11.07
C PHE A 370 16.44 0.69 -10.36
#